data_AF-A0AAD8YA47-F1
#
_entry.id   AF-A0AAD8YA47-F1
#
_cell.length_a   1.000
_cell.length_b   1.000
_cell.length_c   1.000
_cell.angle_alpha   90.00
_cell.angle_beta   90.00
_cell.angle_gamma   90.00
#
_symmetry.space_group_name_H-M   'P 1'
#
loop_
_entity.id
_entity.type
_entity.pdbx_description
1 polymer ?
#
loop_
_entity_poly.entity_id
_entity_poly.type
_entity_poly.pdbx_seq_one_letter_code
_entity_poly.pdbx_strand_id
1 'polypeptide(L)'
;MAPQNTSSSGSSAPASRPSYTDEQLHNALLNFYGGSSATAETCGHIFGFGNPNHEMSMLQRITATTMLDYESKLNCGQDNTDDAVPSIATLLEQASSFHTAHGPILPLQSIIQSKSPCMTLAAEFKRASPSKGDIASHLHAGEQACVYFGAELINFARSIGIEPLVEVHALVELDVAISAGAKVIGVNNRNLHTFQMDLVQTEKVAEELTKRGLTFHHDDCLKEDGDKPQLSVCALSGMSSAHDVDRYRNVGVGMCLIGESLMRATDAGVAIKGLCLDPKDYAASQSVSGGAYTGGTKMIKICGLTNPQDALVACRAGANLLGVIFAEKSKRKVSVEQARDIVDAVRKFGERSDRMEVKINDSNKVTPLSALVAKSRALELAARRPLVVGVFQNQSFDFIQEMVDKCGLDLVQLSTDNLDNRTAELELQRVRNLWQLHGSEGMEAANSSNFGVPALRVVDIELGSDGTEEEKKDRSSMDTAAAILSTVTSDPIAILLDTSIKGDKHGGGGTGKTFDWTIAESIQNMGLPVIIAGGLTPDNIGEAVGNVRPFGIDVAGGVEAGPGVKDVDKLQKFIGGAKKAAVEASKGF
;
A
#
# COMPACT_ATOMS: atom_id res chain seq x y z
N MET A 1 -4.83 25.22 -7.66
CA MET A 1 -3.45 24.71 -7.70
C MET A 1 -3.26 23.87 -6.45
N ALA A 2 -3.27 22.53 -6.45
CA ALA A 2 -2.64 21.64 -7.43
C ALA A 2 -1.30 22.25 -7.90
N PRO A 3 -0.18 22.01 -7.19
CA PRO A 3 1.12 22.37 -7.71
C PRO A 3 1.46 21.39 -8.84
N GLN A 4 1.53 21.86 -10.08
CA GLN A 4 2.31 21.16 -11.09
C GLN A 4 3.79 21.38 -10.77
N ASN A 5 4.46 20.26 -10.47
CA ASN A 5 5.70 19.84 -11.09
C ASN A 5 6.39 20.90 -11.94
N THR A 6 7.40 21.54 -11.37
CA THR A 6 8.54 22.01 -12.15
C THR A 6 9.33 20.79 -12.62
N SER A 7 9.10 20.36 -13.85
CA SER A 7 10.25 20.08 -14.71
C SER A 7 9.93 20.60 -16.09
N SER A 8 10.34 21.85 -16.27
CA SER A 8 10.57 22.50 -17.54
C SER A 8 11.51 21.63 -18.39
N SER A 9 10.95 20.87 -19.32
CA SER A 9 11.59 20.56 -20.59
C SER A 9 10.83 21.29 -21.68
N GLY A 10 11.33 22.46 -22.06
CA GLY A 10 11.05 23.17 -23.32
C GLY A 10 9.58 23.50 -23.62
N SER A 11 9.10 24.62 -23.08
CA SER A 11 7.96 25.33 -23.69
C SER A 11 8.39 25.85 -25.08
N SER A 12 8.11 25.09 -26.13
CA SER A 12 7.86 25.70 -27.43
C SER A 12 6.48 26.33 -27.35
N ALA A 13 6.39 27.65 -27.47
CA ALA A 13 5.12 28.33 -27.65
C ALA A 13 4.31 27.62 -28.76
N PRO A 14 2.98 27.44 -28.61
CA PRO A 14 2.19 26.89 -29.70
C PRO A 14 2.45 27.74 -30.93
N ALA A 15 2.84 27.10 -32.04
CA ALA A 15 3.16 27.79 -33.28
C ALA A 15 2.03 28.79 -33.58
N SER A 16 2.37 30.06 -33.73
CA SER A 16 1.39 31.10 -34.06
C SER A 16 0.64 30.67 -35.31
N ARG A 17 -0.69 30.64 -35.24
CA ARG A 17 -1.54 30.27 -36.37
C ARG A 17 -1.10 31.09 -37.60
N PRO A 18 -0.92 30.47 -38.78
CA PRO A 18 -0.47 31.21 -39.95
C PRO A 18 -1.40 32.40 -40.23
N SER A 19 -0.82 33.57 -40.50
CA SER A 19 -1.58 34.74 -40.94
C SER A 19 -1.65 34.77 -42.47
N TYR A 20 -2.85 34.85 -43.02
CA TYR A 20 -3.06 34.93 -44.47
C TYR A 20 -3.43 36.36 -44.90
N THR A 21 -2.95 36.75 -46.07
CA THR A 21 -3.33 38.01 -46.71
C THR A 21 -4.75 37.94 -47.29
N ASP A 22 -5.39 39.09 -47.48
CA ASP A 22 -6.74 39.15 -48.06
C ASP A 22 -6.81 38.56 -49.48
N GLU A 23 -5.72 38.66 -50.26
CA GLU A 23 -5.61 38.03 -51.57
C GLU A 23 -5.58 36.49 -51.47
N GLN A 24 -4.81 35.93 -50.53
CA GLN A 24 -4.79 34.49 -50.29
C GLN A 24 -6.16 33.96 -49.86
N LEU A 25 -6.83 34.69 -48.96
CA LEU A 25 -8.17 34.34 -48.50
C LEU A 25 -9.20 34.40 -49.64
N HIS A 26 -9.13 35.44 -50.48
CA HIS A 26 -10.00 35.59 -51.64
C HIS A 26 -9.80 34.46 -52.66
N ASN A 27 -8.55 34.14 -52.98
CA ASN A 27 -8.21 33.05 -53.91
C ASN A 27 -8.64 31.68 -53.38
N ALA A 28 -8.52 31.43 -52.07
CA ALA A 28 -9.01 30.20 -51.44
C ALA A 28 -10.54 30.04 -51.63
N LEU A 29 -11.31 31.12 -51.45
CA LEU A 29 -12.76 31.11 -51.67
C LEU A 29 -13.12 30.85 -53.14
N LEU A 30 -12.40 31.47 -54.08
CA LEU A 30 -12.63 31.25 -55.51
C LEU A 30 -12.37 29.80 -55.91
N ASN A 31 -11.26 29.24 -55.43
CA ASN A 31 -10.90 27.85 -55.71
C ASN A 31 -11.94 26.87 -55.16
N PHE A 32 -12.46 27.13 -53.96
CA PHE A 32 -13.45 26.25 -53.33
C PHE A 32 -14.83 26.31 -53.98
N TYR A 33 -15.35 27.52 -54.23
CA TYR A 33 -16.74 27.67 -54.67
C TYR A 33 -16.94 27.62 -56.18
N GLY A 34 -15.94 28.01 -56.98
CA GLY A 34 -16.10 28.10 -58.44
C GLY A 34 -14.95 27.53 -59.26
N GLY A 35 -13.81 27.22 -58.65
CA GLY A 35 -12.62 26.73 -59.35
C GLY A 35 -12.24 27.63 -60.53
N SER A 36 -11.76 27.02 -61.62
CA SER A 36 -11.44 27.73 -62.88
C SER A 36 -12.65 28.33 -63.63
N SER A 37 -13.86 28.17 -63.09
CA SER A 37 -15.12 28.70 -63.65
C SER A 37 -15.81 29.75 -62.76
N ALA A 38 -15.14 30.21 -61.70
CA ALA A 38 -15.68 31.23 -60.81
C ALA A 38 -15.83 32.57 -61.53
N THR A 39 -17.03 33.14 -61.52
CA THR A 39 -17.33 34.47 -62.09
C THR A 39 -18.15 35.30 -61.10
N ALA A 40 -18.25 36.62 -61.34
CA ALA A 40 -19.13 37.48 -60.55
C ALA A 40 -20.62 37.05 -60.60
N GLU A 41 -21.03 36.36 -61.67
CA GLU A 41 -22.40 35.86 -61.81
C GLU A 41 -22.64 34.56 -61.03
N THR A 42 -21.68 33.62 -61.06
CA THR A 42 -21.80 32.31 -60.41
C THR A 42 -21.39 32.33 -58.93
N CYS A 43 -20.51 33.25 -58.55
CA CYS A 43 -19.97 33.40 -57.20
C CYS A 43 -20.12 34.83 -56.66
N GLY A 44 -21.24 35.49 -56.97
CA GLY A 44 -21.45 36.91 -56.66
C GLY A 44 -21.19 37.29 -55.20
N HIS A 45 -21.43 36.41 -54.24
CA HIS A 45 -21.12 36.65 -52.83
C HIS A 45 -19.63 36.89 -52.54
N ILE A 46 -18.71 36.32 -53.34
CA ILE A 46 -17.25 36.52 -53.25
C ILE A 46 -16.83 37.84 -53.91
N PHE A 47 -17.54 38.24 -54.97
CA PHE A 47 -17.31 39.46 -55.75
C PHE A 47 -18.19 40.64 -55.33
N GLY A 48 -18.86 40.55 -54.17
CA GLY A 48 -19.76 41.59 -53.68
C GLY A 48 -20.97 41.90 -54.56
N PHE A 49 -21.37 40.96 -55.43
CA PHE A 49 -22.43 41.11 -56.42
C PHE A 49 -22.26 42.36 -57.30
N GLY A 50 -21.01 42.73 -57.61
CA GLY A 50 -20.68 43.92 -58.42
C GLY A 50 -20.44 45.20 -57.61
N ASN A 51 -20.43 45.13 -56.28
CA ASN A 51 -20.04 46.27 -55.44
C ASN A 51 -18.51 46.45 -55.43
N PRO A 52 -17.97 47.58 -55.94
CA PRO A 52 -16.53 47.81 -56.00
C PRO A 52 -15.86 48.01 -54.63
N ASN A 53 -16.65 48.28 -53.59
CA ASN A 53 -16.18 48.46 -52.21
C ASN A 53 -16.44 47.22 -51.34
N HIS A 54 -16.59 46.04 -51.95
CA HIS A 54 -16.87 44.83 -51.20
C HIS A 54 -15.64 44.40 -50.38
N GLU A 55 -15.83 44.35 -49.07
CA GLU A 55 -14.90 43.70 -48.16
C GLU A 55 -15.41 42.32 -47.75
N MET A 56 -14.49 41.36 -47.62
CA MET A 56 -14.84 40.04 -47.12
C MET A 56 -15.43 40.13 -45.72
N SER A 57 -16.63 39.56 -45.57
CA SER A 57 -17.25 39.33 -44.28
C SER A 57 -16.38 38.46 -43.38
N MET A 58 -16.60 38.56 -42.07
CA MET A 58 -15.93 37.71 -41.09
C MET A 58 -16.16 36.22 -41.35
N LEU A 59 -17.36 35.84 -41.84
CA LEU A 59 -17.64 34.47 -42.24
C LEU A 59 -16.77 34.03 -43.43
N GLN A 60 -16.65 34.85 -44.47
CA GLN A 60 -15.77 34.58 -45.60
C GLN A 60 -14.31 34.43 -45.16
N ARG A 61 -13.84 35.31 -44.26
CA ARG A 61 -12.49 35.24 -43.69
C ARG A 61 -12.27 33.95 -42.89
N ILE A 62 -13.22 33.54 -42.04
CA ILE A 62 -13.14 32.28 -41.27
C ILE A 62 -13.12 31.08 -42.21
N THR A 63 -14.02 31.05 -43.21
CA THR A 63 -14.11 29.98 -44.20
C THR A 63 -12.80 29.84 -44.97
N ALA A 64 -12.29 30.94 -45.53
CA ALA A 64 -11.04 30.98 -46.27
C ALA A 64 -9.83 30.57 -45.41
N THR A 65 -9.74 31.07 -44.18
CA THR A 65 -8.67 30.73 -43.22
C THR A 65 -8.70 29.23 -42.90
N THR A 66 -9.90 28.65 -42.72
CA THR A 66 -10.05 27.22 -42.42
C THR A 66 -9.58 26.35 -43.60
N MET A 67 -9.84 26.77 -44.83
CA MET A 67 -9.38 26.08 -46.04
C MET A 67 -7.86 26.10 -46.14
N LEU A 68 -7.26 27.29 -45.99
CA LEU A 68 -5.81 27.43 -46.06
C LEU A 68 -5.09 26.69 -44.93
N ASP A 69 -5.65 26.68 -43.71
CA ASP A 69 -5.12 25.89 -42.60
C ASP A 69 -5.16 24.39 -42.90
N TYR A 70 -6.22 23.93 -43.56
CA TYR A 70 -6.35 22.53 -43.97
C TYR A 70 -5.32 22.16 -45.06
N GLU A 71 -5.20 22.98 -46.10
CA GLU A 71 -4.21 22.80 -47.17
C GLU A 71 -2.77 22.88 -46.65
N SER A 72 -2.47 23.83 -45.77
CA SER A 72 -1.17 23.96 -45.11
C SER A 72 -0.82 22.69 -44.35
N LYS A 73 -1.76 22.12 -43.60
CA LYS A 73 -1.52 20.88 -42.88
C LYS A 73 -1.28 19.70 -43.82
N LEU A 74 -2.03 19.59 -44.92
CA LEU A 74 -1.80 18.56 -45.94
C LEU A 74 -0.39 18.64 -46.54
N ASN A 75 0.12 19.84 -46.75
CA ASN A 75 1.43 20.07 -47.37
C ASN A 75 2.63 19.93 -46.40
N CYS A 76 2.44 20.07 -45.08
CA CYS A 76 3.51 19.89 -44.08
C CYS A 76 3.95 18.42 -43.90
N GLY A 77 3.17 17.45 -44.37
CA GLY A 77 3.42 16.02 -44.17
C GLY A 77 4.48 15.38 -45.08
N GLN A 78 5.24 16.16 -45.87
CA GLN A 78 6.24 15.59 -46.79
C GLN A 78 7.66 15.46 -46.22
N ASP A 79 8.05 16.22 -45.18
CA ASP A 79 9.44 16.24 -44.68
C ASP A 79 9.63 15.88 -43.18
N ASN A 80 8.56 15.64 -42.41
CA ASN A 80 8.64 15.16 -41.02
C ASN A 80 7.49 14.19 -40.72
N THR A 81 7.79 12.96 -40.30
CA THR A 81 6.81 11.86 -40.19
C THR A 81 5.80 12.01 -39.04
N ASP A 82 6.07 12.88 -38.07
CA ASP A 82 5.21 13.03 -36.88
C ASP A 82 4.06 14.05 -37.05
N ASP A 83 4.07 14.86 -38.12
CA ASP A 83 3.07 15.93 -38.36
C ASP A 83 2.22 15.72 -39.64
N ALA A 84 2.27 14.53 -40.25
CA ALA A 84 1.51 14.23 -41.47
C ALA A 84 -0.01 14.11 -41.20
N VAL A 85 -0.83 14.81 -42.00
CA VAL A 85 -2.30 14.70 -41.90
C VAL A 85 -2.74 13.27 -42.20
N PRO A 86 -3.45 12.59 -41.28
CA PRO A 86 -3.87 11.23 -41.50
C PRO A 86 -4.82 11.12 -42.68
N SER A 87 -4.69 10.05 -43.47
CA SER A 87 -5.63 9.79 -44.57
C SER A 87 -7.06 9.60 -44.02
N ILE A 88 -8.08 9.84 -44.84
CA ILE A 88 -9.48 9.57 -44.44
C ILE A 88 -9.66 8.11 -44.01
N ALA A 89 -9.00 7.16 -44.68
CA ALA A 89 -9.04 5.75 -44.30
C ALA A 89 -8.46 5.54 -42.88
N THR A 90 -7.33 6.19 -42.58
CA THR A 90 -6.72 6.16 -41.25
C THR A 90 -7.60 6.82 -40.20
N LEU A 91 -8.24 7.95 -40.50
CA LEU A 91 -9.16 8.60 -39.57
C LEU A 91 -10.40 7.75 -39.31
N LEU A 92 -10.93 7.07 -40.33
CA LEU A 92 -12.05 6.14 -40.18
C LEU A 92 -11.66 4.91 -39.36
N GLU A 93 -10.46 4.38 -39.57
CA GLU A 93 -9.91 3.29 -38.77
C GLU A 93 -9.73 3.71 -37.32
N GLN A 94 -9.11 4.88 -37.07
CA GLN A 94 -8.96 5.44 -35.73
C GLN A 94 -10.30 5.70 -35.05
N ALA A 95 -11.29 6.23 -35.78
CA ALA A 95 -12.64 6.44 -35.27
C ALA A 95 -13.32 5.11 -34.93
N SER A 96 -13.13 4.08 -35.76
CA SER A 96 -13.62 2.73 -35.49
C SER A 96 -12.94 2.12 -34.27
N SER A 97 -11.62 2.24 -34.14
CA SER A 97 -10.87 1.78 -32.98
C SER A 97 -11.31 2.52 -31.70
N PHE A 98 -11.53 3.83 -31.79
CA PHE A 98 -12.04 4.64 -30.69
C PHE A 98 -13.45 4.20 -30.28
N HIS A 99 -14.34 3.94 -31.24
CA HIS A 99 -15.67 3.40 -30.99
C HIS A 99 -15.62 2.02 -30.31
N THR A 100 -14.71 1.14 -30.74
CA THR A 100 -14.51 -0.17 -30.11
C THR A 100 -13.97 -0.02 -28.69
N ALA A 101 -13.06 0.92 -28.44
CA ALA A 101 -12.41 1.11 -27.14
C ALA A 101 -13.28 1.88 -26.13
N HIS A 102 -14.07 2.85 -26.57
CA HIS A 102 -14.78 3.80 -25.69
C HIS A 102 -16.31 3.74 -25.81
N GLY A 103 -16.83 2.85 -26.66
CA GLY A 103 -18.27 2.62 -26.82
C GLY A 103 -18.88 3.37 -28.00
N PRO A 104 -20.20 3.17 -28.24
CA PRO A 104 -20.80 3.59 -29.48
C PRO A 104 -21.02 5.10 -29.56
N ILE A 105 -20.91 5.64 -30.78
CA ILE A 105 -21.34 7.00 -31.09
C ILE A 105 -22.84 7.09 -30.82
N LEU A 106 -23.24 8.00 -29.94
CA LEU A 106 -24.63 8.09 -29.50
C LEU A 106 -25.46 8.95 -30.47
N PRO A 107 -26.67 8.50 -30.87
CA PRO A 107 -27.55 9.29 -31.74
C PRO A 107 -28.15 10.48 -30.97
N LEU A 108 -27.61 11.67 -31.21
CA LEU A 108 -28.01 12.91 -30.51
C LEU A 108 -29.52 13.17 -30.59
N GLN A 109 -30.12 12.96 -31.76
CA GLN A 109 -31.57 13.14 -31.96
C GLN A 109 -32.39 12.23 -31.03
N SER A 110 -32.02 10.95 -30.93
CA SER A 110 -32.71 10.00 -30.06
C SER A 110 -32.49 10.31 -28.57
N ILE A 111 -31.32 10.80 -28.18
CA ILE A 111 -31.05 11.24 -26.80
C ILE A 111 -31.95 12.43 -26.44
N ILE A 112 -31.99 13.46 -27.29
CA ILE A 112 -32.84 14.65 -27.08
C ILE A 112 -34.31 14.24 -26.92
N GLN A 113 -34.80 13.39 -27.83
CA GLN A 113 -36.21 12.96 -27.84
C GLN A 113 -36.57 12.06 -26.65
N SER A 114 -35.63 11.26 -26.14
CA SER A 114 -35.89 10.32 -25.04
C SER A 114 -35.75 10.92 -23.64
N LYS A 115 -34.97 12.01 -23.48
CA LYS A 115 -34.59 12.54 -22.16
C LYS A 115 -35.35 13.80 -21.73
N SER A 116 -35.95 14.57 -22.64
CA SER A 116 -36.74 15.74 -22.27
C SER A 116 -37.86 16.04 -23.28
N PRO A 117 -39.14 15.88 -22.91
CA PRO A 117 -40.25 16.10 -23.84
C PRO A 117 -40.57 17.57 -24.14
N CYS A 118 -39.97 18.53 -23.41
CA CYS A 118 -40.28 19.96 -23.56
C CYS A 118 -39.10 20.83 -24.02
N MET A 119 -37.86 20.59 -23.54
CA MET A 119 -36.67 21.39 -23.92
C MET A 119 -35.37 20.69 -23.53
N THR A 120 -34.37 20.71 -24.41
CA THR A 120 -33.02 20.19 -24.13
C THR A 120 -31.98 21.31 -24.17
N LEU A 121 -31.01 21.28 -23.25
CA LEU A 121 -29.88 22.20 -23.21
C LEU A 121 -28.64 21.55 -23.85
N ALA A 122 -27.97 22.27 -24.74
CA ALA A 122 -26.65 21.92 -25.24
C ALA A 122 -25.63 22.94 -24.73
N ALA A 123 -24.74 22.53 -23.83
CA ALA A 123 -23.68 23.38 -23.30
C ALA A 123 -22.42 23.28 -24.18
N GLU A 124 -21.96 24.43 -24.70
CA GLU A 124 -20.79 24.54 -25.58
C GLU A 124 -19.49 24.75 -24.77
N PHE A 125 -18.42 24.03 -25.12
CA PHE A 125 -17.06 24.37 -24.67
C PHE A 125 -16.46 25.45 -25.58
N LYS A 126 -16.30 26.68 -25.08
CA LYS A 126 -15.83 27.81 -25.91
C LYS A 126 -14.70 28.59 -25.24
N ARG A 127 -13.50 28.53 -25.82
CA ARG A 127 -12.32 29.28 -25.33
C ARG A 127 -12.22 30.70 -25.88
N ALA A 128 -12.72 30.96 -27.09
CA ALA A 128 -12.70 32.27 -27.74
C ALA A 128 -13.84 32.39 -28.77
N SER A 129 -14.15 33.62 -29.21
CA SER A 129 -15.04 33.85 -30.34
C SER A 129 -14.60 35.04 -31.20
N PRO A 130 -14.99 35.08 -32.50
CA PRO A 130 -14.65 36.20 -33.37
C PRO A 130 -15.20 37.55 -32.90
N SER A 131 -16.32 37.56 -32.17
CA SER A 131 -16.98 38.78 -31.70
C SER A 131 -16.56 39.23 -30.29
N LYS A 132 -15.92 38.33 -29.50
CA LYS A 132 -15.56 38.60 -28.10
C LYS A 132 -14.07 38.41 -27.80
N GLY A 133 -13.28 37.93 -28.75
CA GLY A 133 -11.89 37.56 -28.51
C GLY A 133 -11.79 36.37 -27.57
N ASP A 134 -10.77 36.36 -26.70
CA ASP A 134 -10.59 35.32 -25.70
C ASP A 134 -11.71 35.37 -24.64
N ILE A 135 -12.34 34.23 -24.41
CA ILE A 135 -13.46 34.08 -23.45
C ILE A 135 -12.98 33.29 -22.22
N ALA A 136 -12.38 32.13 -22.46
CA ALA A 136 -11.90 31.20 -21.44
C ALA A 136 -10.62 30.52 -21.94
N SER A 137 -9.62 31.33 -22.32
CA SER A 137 -8.36 30.84 -22.89
C SER A 137 -7.56 29.96 -21.92
N HIS A 138 -7.85 30.01 -20.62
CA HIS A 138 -7.21 29.19 -19.58
C HIS A 138 -7.85 27.79 -19.41
N LEU A 139 -8.99 27.52 -20.04
CA LEU A 139 -9.83 26.37 -19.73
C LEU A 139 -9.41 25.12 -20.53
N HIS A 140 -9.26 23.98 -19.83
CA HIS A 140 -8.93 22.68 -20.42
C HIS A 140 -10.22 21.90 -20.73
N ALA A 141 -10.38 21.45 -21.99
CA ALA A 141 -11.65 20.87 -22.46
C ALA A 141 -12.05 19.62 -21.68
N GLY A 142 -11.10 18.76 -21.31
CA GLY A 142 -11.38 17.54 -20.54
C GLY A 142 -11.89 17.82 -19.12
N GLU A 143 -11.33 18.84 -18.45
CA GLU A 143 -11.73 19.20 -17.09
C GLU A 143 -13.12 19.85 -17.10
N GLN A 144 -13.36 20.74 -18.07
CA GLN A 144 -14.67 21.36 -18.22
C GLN A 144 -15.75 20.34 -18.59
N ALA A 145 -15.39 19.29 -19.34
CA ALA A 145 -16.31 18.19 -19.62
C ALA A 145 -16.70 17.44 -18.34
N CYS A 146 -15.76 17.14 -17.45
CA CYS A 146 -16.08 16.57 -16.14
C CYS A 146 -17.01 17.49 -15.33
N VAL A 147 -16.80 18.81 -15.38
CA VAL A 147 -17.67 19.80 -14.73
C VAL A 147 -19.08 19.79 -15.33
N TYR A 148 -19.22 19.65 -16.64
CA TYR A 148 -20.53 19.57 -17.30
C TYR A 148 -21.26 18.25 -17.05
N PHE A 149 -20.56 17.15 -16.73
CA PHE A 149 -21.14 15.80 -16.61
C PHE A 149 -21.34 15.27 -15.17
N GLY A 150 -20.60 15.73 -14.15
CA GLY A 150 -20.56 15.08 -12.83
C GLY A 150 -21.87 15.14 -12.01
N ALA A 151 -22.54 16.29 -11.97
CA ALA A 151 -23.76 16.46 -11.17
C ALA A 151 -24.99 15.76 -11.81
N GLU A 152 -25.02 15.61 -13.14
CA GLU A 152 -26.16 14.99 -13.83
C GLU A 152 -26.29 13.50 -13.53
N LEU A 153 -25.19 12.75 -13.41
CA LEU A 153 -25.24 11.33 -13.05
C LEU A 153 -25.69 11.12 -11.61
N ILE A 154 -25.24 11.98 -10.68
CA ILE A 154 -25.68 11.93 -9.28
C ILE A 154 -27.17 12.24 -9.19
N ASN A 155 -27.63 13.28 -9.88
CA ASN A 155 -29.04 13.65 -9.90
C ASN A 155 -29.90 12.62 -10.64
N PHE A 156 -29.40 12.02 -11.72
CA PHE A 156 -30.09 10.96 -12.43
C PHE A 156 -30.25 9.71 -11.57
N ALA A 157 -29.17 9.23 -10.91
CA ALA A 157 -29.23 8.12 -9.98
C ALA A 157 -30.29 8.38 -8.90
N ARG A 158 -30.26 9.57 -8.28
CA ARG A 158 -31.27 9.95 -7.27
C ARG A 158 -32.69 10.02 -7.83
N SER A 159 -32.87 10.47 -9.07
CA SER A 159 -34.17 10.53 -9.74
C SER A 159 -34.81 9.15 -9.94
N ILE A 160 -34.01 8.09 -9.98
CA ILE A 160 -34.47 6.70 -10.04
C ILE A 160 -34.36 5.98 -8.68
N GLY A 161 -34.17 6.74 -7.58
CA GLY A 161 -34.12 6.21 -6.21
C GLY A 161 -32.80 5.56 -5.81
N ILE A 162 -31.71 5.79 -6.54
CA ILE A 162 -30.38 5.24 -6.27
C ILE A 162 -29.48 6.35 -5.72
N GLU A 163 -28.92 6.17 -4.53
CA GLU A 163 -27.85 7.06 -4.05
C GLU A 163 -26.49 6.53 -4.53
N PRO A 164 -25.73 7.30 -5.32
CA PRO A 164 -24.45 6.86 -5.85
C PRO A 164 -23.36 6.90 -4.77
N LEU A 165 -22.57 5.82 -4.69
CA LEU A 165 -21.25 5.83 -4.03
C LEU A 165 -20.25 6.47 -5.00
N VAL A 166 -19.82 7.70 -4.70
CA VAL A 166 -18.87 8.43 -5.55
C VAL A 166 -17.45 8.13 -5.10
N GLU A 167 -16.72 7.37 -5.91
CA GLU A 167 -15.37 6.92 -5.61
C GLU A 167 -14.33 8.02 -5.81
N VAL A 168 -13.39 8.14 -4.87
CA VAL A 168 -12.24 9.04 -4.89
C VAL A 168 -11.00 8.31 -4.41
N HIS A 169 -9.86 8.63 -5.00
CA HIS A 169 -8.54 8.17 -4.60
C HIS A 169 -7.64 9.33 -4.16
N ALA A 170 -7.85 10.55 -4.66
CA ALA A 170 -7.04 11.74 -4.32
C ALA A 170 -7.88 12.91 -3.78
N LEU A 171 -7.26 13.85 -3.04
CA LEU A 171 -7.95 15.03 -2.50
C LEU A 171 -8.56 15.92 -3.58
N VAL A 172 -7.95 15.97 -4.77
CA VAL A 172 -8.51 16.72 -5.91
C VAL A 172 -9.81 16.11 -6.42
N GLU A 173 -9.96 14.79 -6.33
CA GLU A 173 -11.20 14.10 -6.70
C GLU A 173 -12.27 14.26 -5.62
N LEU A 174 -11.85 14.32 -4.35
CA LEU A 174 -12.73 14.67 -3.23
C LEU A 174 -13.37 16.06 -3.43
N ASP A 175 -12.59 17.05 -3.88
CA ASP A 175 -13.11 18.40 -4.18
C ASP A 175 -14.20 18.35 -5.26
N VAL A 176 -13.97 17.55 -6.31
CA VAL A 176 -14.94 17.36 -7.41
C VAL A 176 -16.19 16.66 -6.91
N ALA A 177 -16.05 15.59 -6.11
CA ALA A 177 -17.17 14.82 -5.57
C ALA A 177 -18.06 15.66 -4.65
N ILE A 178 -17.47 16.45 -3.76
CA ILE A 178 -18.21 17.37 -2.87
C ILE A 178 -18.91 18.44 -3.70
N SER A 179 -18.22 19.05 -4.66
CA SER A 179 -18.79 20.10 -5.52
C SER A 179 -19.95 19.58 -6.39
N ALA A 180 -19.89 18.30 -6.80
CA ALA A 180 -20.95 17.63 -7.54
C ALA A 180 -22.16 17.24 -6.65
N GLY A 181 -22.09 17.45 -5.33
CA GLY A 181 -23.18 17.16 -4.39
C GLY A 181 -23.28 15.69 -4.00
N ALA A 182 -22.18 14.94 -4.03
CA ALA A 182 -22.13 13.57 -3.53
C ALA A 182 -22.45 13.54 -2.02
N LYS A 183 -23.30 12.60 -1.59
CA LYS A 183 -23.57 12.36 -0.15
C LYS A 183 -22.87 11.12 0.37
N VAL A 184 -22.52 10.19 -0.52
CA VAL A 184 -21.78 8.97 -0.17
C VAL A 184 -20.45 8.98 -0.92
N ILE A 185 -19.36 9.08 -0.18
CA ILE A 185 -17.99 9.12 -0.72
C ILE A 185 -17.34 7.77 -0.48
N GLY A 186 -16.83 7.16 -1.54
CA GLY A 186 -16.01 5.97 -1.46
C GLY A 186 -14.53 6.30 -1.58
N VAL A 187 -13.73 6.12 -0.54
CA VAL A 187 -12.29 6.31 -0.62
C VAL A 187 -11.60 5.01 -1.01
N ASN A 188 -11.03 4.96 -2.21
CA ASN A 188 -10.29 3.77 -2.68
C ASN A 188 -8.84 3.82 -2.22
N ASN A 189 -8.51 2.95 -1.25
CA ASN A 189 -7.16 2.79 -0.74
C ASN A 189 -6.22 2.16 -1.78
N ARG A 190 -6.76 1.58 -2.87
CA ARG A 190 -5.98 1.10 -4.00
C ARG A 190 -5.98 2.14 -5.11
N ASN A 191 -4.80 2.61 -5.49
CA ASN A 191 -4.65 3.45 -6.67
C ASN A 191 -4.91 2.59 -7.92
N LEU A 192 -5.97 2.84 -8.68
CA LEU A 192 -6.31 2.01 -9.84
C LEU A 192 -5.38 2.23 -11.06
N HIS A 193 -4.56 3.28 -11.07
CA HIS A 193 -3.56 3.50 -12.11
C HIS A 193 -2.26 2.72 -11.86
N THR A 194 -1.90 2.50 -10.59
CA THR A 194 -0.63 1.86 -10.20
C THR A 194 -0.81 0.53 -9.45
N PHE A 195 -2.04 0.21 -9.06
CA PHE A 195 -2.46 -0.90 -8.20
C PHE A 195 -1.85 -0.92 -6.79
N GLN A 196 -1.06 0.08 -6.42
CA GLN A 196 -0.49 0.22 -5.09
C GLN A 196 -1.59 0.49 -4.06
N MET A 197 -1.47 -0.11 -2.88
CA MET A 197 -2.38 0.12 -1.76
C MET A 197 -1.76 1.05 -0.72
N ASP A 198 -2.53 2.02 -0.27
CA ASP A 198 -2.24 2.91 0.85
C ASP A 198 -3.48 2.96 1.78
N LEU A 199 -3.43 2.20 2.88
CA LEU A 199 -4.51 2.18 3.89
C LEU A 199 -4.59 3.49 4.70
N VAL A 200 -3.63 4.40 4.54
CA VAL A 200 -3.67 5.75 5.14
C VAL A 200 -4.57 6.68 4.33
N GLN A 201 -4.94 6.32 3.09
CA GLN A 201 -5.67 7.22 2.20
C GLN A 201 -7.05 7.60 2.74
N THR A 202 -7.82 6.64 3.28
CA THR A 202 -9.08 6.93 3.96
C THR A 202 -8.90 7.89 5.14
N GLU A 203 -7.86 7.72 5.96
CA GLU A 203 -7.62 8.61 7.11
C GLU A 203 -7.26 10.02 6.67
N LYS A 204 -6.47 10.18 5.60
CA LYS A 204 -6.17 11.50 5.01
C LYS A 204 -7.43 12.21 4.53
N VAL A 205 -8.34 11.50 3.88
CA VAL A 205 -9.64 12.04 3.45
C VAL A 205 -10.50 12.41 4.66
N ALA A 206 -10.57 11.55 5.67
CA ALA A 206 -11.31 11.83 6.90
C ALA A 206 -10.77 13.08 7.62
N GLU A 207 -9.45 13.20 7.77
CA GLU A 207 -8.80 14.38 8.36
C GLU A 207 -9.11 15.66 7.56
N GLU A 208 -9.07 15.59 6.24
CA GLU A 208 -9.39 16.73 5.36
C GLU A 208 -10.86 17.13 5.45
N LEU A 209 -11.79 16.18 5.54
CA LEU A 209 -13.21 16.45 5.76
C LEU A 209 -13.44 17.14 7.12
N THR A 210 -12.77 16.68 8.18
CA THR A 210 -12.81 17.32 9.50
C THR A 210 -12.27 18.75 9.45
N LYS A 211 -11.13 18.98 8.76
CA LYS A 211 -10.55 20.33 8.59
C LYS A 211 -11.51 21.31 7.89
N ARG A 212 -12.36 20.79 7.01
CA ARG A 212 -13.39 21.57 6.29
C ARG A 212 -14.68 21.78 7.07
N GLY A 213 -14.78 21.21 8.28
CA GLY A 213 -15.97 21.30 9.13
C GLY A 213 -17.16 20.50 8.61
N LEU A 214 -16.94 19.51 7.74
CA LEU A 214 -18.00 18.65 7.21
C LEU A 214 -18.26 17.51 8.19
N THR A 215 -19.53 17.23 8.48
CA THR A 215 -19.90 16.15 9.39
C THR A 215 -20.03 14.82 8.64
N PHE A 216 -19.24 13.82 9.03
CA PHE A 216 -19.30 12.47 8.47
C PHE A 216 -19.20 11.34 9.50
N HIS A 217 -18.91 11.68 10.77
CA HIS A 217 -18.72 10.72 11.85
C HIS A 217 -20.04 9.97 12.16
N HIS A 218 -20.05 8.65 11.99
CA HIS A 218 -21.26 7.84 12.21
C HIS A 218 -21.46 7.40 13.68
N ASP A 219 -20.39 7.40 14.48
CA ASP A 219 -20.45 6.99 15.89
C ASP A 219 -21.32 7.93 16.76
N ASP A 220 -21.39 9.21 16.39
CA ASP A 220 -22.22 10.19 17.08
C ASP A 220 -23.72 10.06 16.75
N CYS A 221 -24.06 9.46 15.60
CA CYS A 221 -25.43 9.26 15.15
C CYS A 221 -26.14 8.08 15.83
N LEU A 222 -25.40 7.24 16.56
CA LEU A 222 -25.95 6.14 17.36
C LEU A 222 -26.51 6.60 18.71
N LYS A 223 -26.28 7.86 19.10
CA LYS A 223 -26.85 8.49 20.29
C LYS A 223 -28.24 9.05 19.91
N GLU A 224 -29.23 8.91 20.80
CA GLU A 224 -30.63 9.34 20.52
C GLU A 224 -30.73 10.82 20.12
N ASP A 225 -29.79 11.66 20.58
CA ASP A 225 -29.74 13.11 20.30
C ASP A 225 -28.74 13.50 19.19
N GLY A 226 -28.16 12.55 18.46
CA GLY A 226 -27.12 12.81 17.46
C GLY A 226 -27.65 13.40 16.14
N ASP A 227 -27.01 14.45 15.65
CA ASP A 227 -27.26 14.96 14.30
C ASP A 227 -26.80 13.93 13.24
N LYS A 228 -27.58 13.83 12.15
CA LYS A 228 -27.18 12.99 11.01
C LYS A 228 -25.99 13.61 10.27
N PRO A 229 -25.08 12.79 9.73
CA PRO A 229 -23.90 13.30 9.06
C PRO A 229 -24.29 13.90 7.70
N GLN A 230 -23.61 14.96 7.28
CA GLN A 230 -23.74 15.56 5.94
C GLN A 230 -23.26 14.60 4.85
N LEU A 231 -22.24 13.79 5.15
CA LEU A 231 -21.63 12.83 4.25
C LEU A 231 -21.51 11.45 4.91
N SER A 232 -21.72 10.39 4.14
CA SER A 232 -21.30 9.03 4.51
C SER A 232 -20.01 8.69 3.80
N VAL A 233 -19.00 8.30 4.57
CA VAL A 233 -17.70 7.88 4.02
C VAL A 233 -17.60 6.37 4.09
N CYS A 234 -17.15 5.76 3.00
CA CYS A 234 -16.90 4.35 2.86
C CYS A 234 -15.42 4.11 2.53
N ALA A 235 -14.74 3.26 3.27
CA ALA A 235 -13.39 2.81 2.92
C ALA A 235 -13.48 1.64 1.93
N LEU A 236 -12.78 1.72 0.80
CA LEU A 236 -12.75 0.68 -0.23
C LEU A 236 -11.34 0.08 -0.32
N SER A 237 -11.32 -1.23 -0.56
CA SER A 237 -10.10 -2.02 -0.82
C SER A 237 -9.14 -2.19 0.36
N GLY A 238 -8.53 -3.37 0.44
CA GLY A 238 -7.37 -3.64 1.29
C GLY A 238 -7.66 -3.93 2.77
N MET A 239 -8.93 -4.09 3.15
CA MET A 239 -9.30 -4.54 4.49
C MET A 239 -9.39 -6.06 4.53
N SER A 240 -8.70 -6.67 5.49
CA SER A 240 -8.76 -8.11 5.72
C SER A 240 -8.96 -8.48 7.19
N SER A 241 -9.00 -7.49 8.08
CA SER A 241 -9.06 -7.68 9.53
C SER A 241 -10.05 -6.78 10.25
N ALA A 242 -10.51 -7.21 11.43
CA ALA A 242 -11.21 -6.35 12.39
C ALA A 242 -10.44 -5.07 12.67
N HIS A 243 -9.11 -5.17 12.74
CA HIS A 243 -8.23 -4.04 12.97
C HIS A 243 -8.21 -3.02 11.80
N ASP A 244 -8.21 -3.48 10.54
CA ASP A 244 -8.30 -2.58 9.38
C ASP A 244 -9.64 -1.84 9.36
N VAL A 245 -10.72 -2.52 9.79
CA VAL A 245 -12.05 -1.90 9.93
C VAL A 245 -12.05 -0.90 11.10
N ASP A 246 -11.46 -1.27 12.24
CA ASP A 246 -11.39 -0.44 13.45
C ASP A 246 -10.53 0.82 13.23
N ARG A 247 -9.48 0.74 12.41
CA ARG A 247 -8.70 1.90 11.95
C ARG A 247 -9.61 3.00 11.39
N TYR A 248 -10.57 2.63 10.55
CA TYR A 248 -11.49 3.58 9.90
C TYR A 248 -12.62 4.01 10.83
N ARG A 249 -13.12 3.11 11.67
CA ARG A 249 -14.08 3.45 12.73
C ARG A 249 -13.51 4.54 13.65
N ASN A 250 -12.26 4.41 14.09
CA ASN A 250 -11.60 5.37 14.98
C ASN A 250 -11.43 6.79 14.40
N VAL A 251 -11.56 6.97 13.08
CA VAL A 251 -11.58 8.27 12.41
C VAL A 251 -12.99 8.70 11.95
N GLY A 252 -14.03 7.99 12.40
CA GLY A 252 -15.45 8.29 12.17
C GLY A 252 -16.05 7.71 10.89
N VAL A 253 -15.30 6.91 10.14
CA VAL A 253 -15.79 6.30 8.89
C VAL A 253 -16.70 5.13 9.24
N GLY A 254 -17.97 5.24 8.86
CA GLY A 254 -19.02 4.28 9.23
C GLY A 254 -19.24 3.12 8.27
N MET A 255 -18.53 3.07 7.13
CA MET A 255 -18.76 2.06 6.09
C MET A 255 -17.44 1.50 5.55
N CYS A 256 -17.44 0.21 5.21
CA CYS A 256 -16.34 -0.45 4.52
C CYS A 256 -16.90 -1.29 3.37
N LEU A 257 -16.29 -1.21 2.20
CA LEU A 257 -16.59 -2.07 1.05
C LEU A 257 -15.47 -3.10 0.93
N ILE A 258 -15.79 -4.32 1.36
CA ILE A 258 -14.86 -5.44 1.45
C ILE A 258 -15.29 -6.50 0.44
N GLY A 259 -14.47 -6.71 -0.58
CA GLY A 259 -14.73 -7.69 -1.63
C GLY A 259 -13.75 -8.84 -1.54
N GLU A 260 -12.51 -8.59 -1.99
CA GLU A 260 -11.48 -9.62 -2.17
C GLU A 260 -11.33 -10.54 -0.97
N SER A 261 -11.07 -10.02 0.24
CA SER A 261 -10.84 -10.85 1.43
C SER A 261 -12.05 -11.73 1.81
N LEU A 262 -13.28 -11.25 1.58
CA LEU A 262 -14.50 -12.04 1.80
C LEU A 262 -14.73 -13.09 0.73
N MET A 263 -14.46 -12.76 -0.54
CA MET A 263 -14.61 -13.70 -1.66
C MET A 263 -13.58 -14.83 -1.61
N ARG A 264 -12.43 -14.56 -0.99
CA ARG A 264 -11.34 -15.50 -0.73
C ARG A 264 -11.53 -16.33 0.54
N ALA A 265 -12.52 -16.02 1.37
CA ALA A 265 -12.74 -16.73 2.62
C ALA A 265 -13.37 -18.11 2.36
N THR A 266 -12.89 -19.14 3.06
CA THR A 266 -13.50 -20.48 3.05
C THR A 266 -14.92 -20.47 3.61
N ASP A 267 -15.19 -19.61 4.58
CA ASP A 267 -16.51 -19.29 5.09
C ASP A 267 -16.67 -17.77 5.22
N ALA A 268 -17.45 -17.19 4.29
CA ALA A 268 -17.71 -15.76 4.26
C ALA A 268 -18.49 -15.26 5.49
N GLY A 269 -19.35 -16.09 6.08
CA GLY A 269 -20.12 -15.72 7.28
C GLY A 269 -19.23 -15.59 8.51
N VAL A 270 -18.25 -16.49 8.66
CA VAL A 270 -17.21 -16.43 9.71
C VAL A 270 -16.29 -15.23 9.48
N ALA A 271 -15.85 -15.00 8.25
CA ALA A 271 -15.01 -13.84 7.91
C ALA A 271 -15.72 -12.49 8.16
N ILE A 272 -17.00 -12.37 7.81
CA ILE A 272 -17.82 -11.18 8.11
C ILE A 272 -17.92 -10.96 9.61
N LYS A 273 -18.22 -12.02 10.39
CA LYS A 273 -18.24 -11.91 11.86
C LYS A 273 -16.90 -11.41 12.37
N GLY A 274 -15.81 -11.97 11.87
CA GLY A 274 -14.46 -11.55 12.22
C GLY A 274 -14.19 -10.06 11.98
N LEU A 275 -14.59 -9.54 10.82
CA LEU A 275 -14.43 -8.12 10.46
C LEU A 275 -15.28 -7.16 11.30
N CYS A 276 -16.43 -7.64 11.81
CA CYS A 276 -17.40 -6.84 12.55
C CYS A 276 -17.18 -6.82 14.07
N LEU A 277 -16.34 -7.70 14.61
CA LEU A 277 -16.10 -7.79 16.06
C LEU A 277 -15.24 -6.61 16.55
N ASP A 278 -15.54 -6.13 17.77
CA ASP A 278 -14.56 -5.36 18.53
C ASP A 278 -13.30 -6.23 18.73
N PRO A 279 -12.08 -5.68 18.62
CA PRO A 279 -10.85 -6.46 18.82
C PRO A 279 -10.84 -7.29 20.11
N LYS A 280 -11.53 -6.83 21.17
CA LYS A 280 -11.66 -7.55 22.44
C LYS A 280 -12.65 -8.71 22.39
N ASP A 281 -13.71 -8.61 21.59
CA ASP A 281 -14.74 -9.65 21.43
C ASP A 281 -14.31 -10.71 20.41
N TYR A 282 -13.48 -10.34 19.43
CA TYR A 282 -12.83 -11.26 18.50
C TYR A 282 -11.98 -12.29 19.25
N ALA A 283 -11.19 -11.81 20.21
CA ALA A 283 -10.36 -12.61 21.11
C ALA A 283 -11.15 -13.54 22.06
N ALA A 284 -12.48 -13.42 22.15
CA ALA A 284 -13.31 -14.32 22.96
C ALA A 284 -14.08 -15.34 22.11
N SER A 285 -14.09 -15.19 20.78
CA SER A 285 -14.85 -16.07 19.89
C SER A 285 -14.05 -17.32 19.50
N GLN A 286 -14.41 -18.48 20.07
CA GLN A 286 -13.77 -19.77 19.80
C GLN A 286 -14.01 -20.32 18.37
N SER A 287 -14.74 -19.59 17.51
CA SER A 287 -15.24 -20.10 16.22
C SER A 287 -14.73 -19.37 14.98
N VAL A 288 -13.66 -18.57 15.10
CA VAL A 288 -13.10 -17.81 13.97
C VAL A 288 -11.63 -18.20 13.77
N SER A 289 -11.40 -19.40 13.22
CA SER A 289 -10.11 -19.72 12.61
C SER A 289 -10.04 -19.00 11.26
N GLY A 290 -9.18 -17.99 11.18
CA GLY A 290 -8.98 -17.21 9.96
C GLY A 290 -9.22 -15.72 10.17
N GLY A 291 -8.43 -15.11 11.05
CA GLY A 291 -8.44 -13.67 11.26
C GLY A 291 -7.21 -12.99 10.70
N ALA A 292 -7.44 -12.05 9.79
CA ALA A 292 -6.87 -10.72 9.88
C ALA A 292 -5.41 -10.47 9.46
N TYR A 293 -4.47 -11.37 9.76
CA TYR A 293 -3.08 -11.22 9.34
C TYR A 293 -2.65 -12.54 8.71
N THR A 294 -2.59 -12.60 7.39
CA THR A 294 -1.46 -13.19 6.65
C THR A 294 -1.82 -13.29 5.18
N GLY A 295 -1.06 -12.59 4.33
CA GLY A 295 -0.84 -13.04 2.96
C GLY A 295 0.00 -14.34 2.91
N GLY A 296 -0.15 -15.24 3.89
CA GLY A 296 0.78 -16.32 4.24
C GLY A 296 2.06 -15.84 4.94
N THR A 297 2.95 -16.80 5.21
CA THR A 297 4.31 -16.53 5.72
C THR A 297 5.14 -15.73 4.74
N LYS A 298 5.57 -14.54 5.16
CA LYS A 298 6.29 -13.56 4.33
C LYS A 298 7.78 -13.51 4.60
N MET A 299 8.18 -13.90 5.80
CA MET A 299 9.52 -13.70 6.32
C MET A 299 10.16 -15.02 6.72
N ILE A 300 11.40 -15.23 6.28
CA ILE A 300 12.20 -16.39 6.65
C ILE A 300 13.50 -15.89 7.27
N LYS A 301 13.74 -16.26 8.53
CA LYS A 301 14.96 -15.95 9.27
C LYS A 301 15.81 -17.21 9.43
N ILE A 302 17.10 -17.08 9.11
CA ILE A 302 18.11 -18.11 9.36
C ILE A 302 19.06 -17.59 10.43
N CYS A 303 19.04 -18.19 11.62
CA CYS A 303 19.76 -17.74 12.79
C CYS A 303 21.03 -18.55 13.05
N GLY A 304 22.03 -17.96 13.71
CA GLY A 304 23.27 -18.63 14.12
C GLY A 304 24.25 -18.89 12.97
N LEU A 305 24.39 -17.91 12.08
CA LEU A 305 25.39 -17.93 11.01
C LEU A 305 26.76 -17.55 11.57
N THR A 306 27.79 -18.31 11.20
CA THR A 306 29.17 -18.12 11.69
C THR A 306 30.18 -17.77 10.60
N ASN A 307 29.76 -17.85 9.34
CA ASN A 307 30.60 -17.59 8.18
C ASN A 307 29.79 -17.00 7.00
N PRO A 308 30.43 -16.25 6.09
CA PRO A 308 29.78 -15.64 4.93
C PRO A 308 29.18 -16.64 3.93
N GLN A 309 29.78 -17.83 3.78
CA GLN A 309 29.35 -18.83 2.79
C GLN A 309 27.94 -19.32 3.11
N ASP A 310 27.68 -19.67 4.37
CA ASP A 310 26.37 -20.10 4.84
C ASP A 310 25.33 -18.96 4.72
N ALA A 311 25.75 -17.72 4.99
CA ALA A 311 24.88 -16.55 4.84
C ALA A 311 24.47 -16.35 3.38
N LEU A 312 25.41 -16.46 2.43
CA LEU A 312 25.11 -16.36 1.00
C LEU A 312 24.23 -17.50 0.49
N VAL A 313 24.40 -18.72 1.03
CA VAL A 313 23.51 -19.85 0.74
C VAL A 313 22.08 -19.55 1.21
N ALA A 314 21.92 -19.05 2.44
CA ALA A 314 20.65 -18.59 2.97
C ALA A 314 19.99 -17.50 2.10
N CYS A 315 20.77 -16.48 1.71
CA CYS A 315 20.29 -15.41 0.84
C CYS A 315 19.82 -15.94 -0.53
N ARG A 316 20.59 -16.83 -1.17
CA ARG A 316 20.22 -17.42 -2.48
C ARG A 316 18.99 -18.30 -2.41
N ALA A 317 18.82 -19.05 -1.32
CA ALA A 317 17.59 -19.81 -1.07
C ALA A 317 16.39 -18.88 -0.77
N GLY A 318 16.68 -17.64 -0.36
CA GLY A 318 15.74 -16.54 -0.19
C GLY A 318 15.26 -16.35 1.23
N ALA A 319 16.20 -16.44 2.19
CA ALA A 319 16.03 -15.92 3.54
C ALA A 319 16.00 -14.37 3.52
N ASN A 320 15.16 -13.79 4.38
CA ASN A 320 14.99 -12.36 4.55
C ASN A 320 15.89 -11.81 5.67
N LEU A 321 16.02 -12.58 6.76
CA LEU A 321 16.76 -12.17 7.96
C LEU A 321 17.89 -13.18 8.26
N LEU A 322 19.08 -12.67 8.54
CA LEU A 322 20.29 -13.46 8.76
C LEU A 322 20.81 -13.17 10.16
N GLY A 323 20.68 -14.12 11.08
CA GLY A 323 21.03 -13.94 12.49
C GLY A 323 22.49 -14.29 12.80
N VAL A 324 23.22 -13.36 13.40
CA VAL A 324 24.55 -13.55 13.99
C VAL A 324 24.47 -13.42 15.51
N ILE A 325 25.08 -14.33 16.26
CA ILE A 325 24.85 -14.44 17.71
C ILE A 325 26.04 -13.87 18.49
N PHE A 326 25.78 -12.96 19.42
CA PHE A 326 26.77 -12.41 20.35
C PHE A 326 26.61 -12.94 21.79
N ALA A 327 25.54 -13.68 22.07
CA ALA A 327 25.30 -14.33 23.37
C ALA A 327 26.48 -15.20 23.82
N GLU A 328 27.02 -14.91 25.00
CA GLU A 328 28.28 -15.49 25.51
C GLU A 328 28.24 -17.01 25.65
N LYS A 329 27.11 -17.56 26.10
CA LYS A 329 26.93 -19.00 26.30
C LYS A 329 26.62 -19.76 25.00
N SER A 330 26.42 -19.07 23.89
CA SER A 330 26.02 -19.70 22.64
C SER A 330 27.17 -20.43 21.98
N LYS A 331 26.94 -21.70 21.62
CA LYS A 331 27.85 -22.48 20.75
C LYS A 331 28.00 -21.90 19.34
N ARG A 332 27.18 -20.90 19.00
CA ARG A 332 27.10 -20.23 17.69
C ARG A 332 27.59 -18.78 17.78
N LYS A 333 28.27 -18.40 18.87
CA LYS A 333 28.79 -17.05 19.07
C LYS A 333 29.80 -16.71 17.96
N VAL A 334 29.74 -15.49 17.44
CA VAL A 334 30.70 -14.96 16.46
C VAL A 334 31.59 -13.87 17.06
N SER A 335 32.77 -13.69 16.47
CA SER A 335 33.61 -12.51 16.69
C SER A 335 33.10 -11.30 15.88
N VAL A 336 33.61 -10.10 16.20
CA VAL A 336 33.32 -8.87 15.44
C VAL A 336 33.74 -9.02 13.97
N GLU A 337 34.88 -9.64 13.72
CA GLU A 337 35.42 -9.87 12.37
C GLU A 337 34.50 -10.81 11.59
N GLN A 338 34.10 -11.93 12.18
CA GLN A 338 33.16 -12.86 11.54
C GLN A 338 31.81 -12.20 11.24
N ALA A 339 31.29 -11.40 12.17
CA ALA A 339 30.05 -10.66 11.97
C ALA A 339 30.17 -9.64 10.82
N ARG A 340 31.29 -8.90 10.73
CA ARG A 340 31.58 -7.97 9.63
C ARG A 340 31.63 -8.69 8.29
N ASP A 341 32.36 -9.80 8.20
CA ASP A 341 32.48 -10.57 6.96
C ASP A 341 31.10 -11.05 6.47
N ILE A 342 30.23 -11.46 7.39
CA ILE A 342 28.84 -11.83 7.09
C ILE A 342 28.04 -10.61 6.62
N VAL A 343 28.12 -9.48 7.33
CA VAL A 343 27.42 -8.24 6.98
C VAL A 343 27.83 -7.77 5.59
N ASP A 344 29.13 -7.74 5.29
CA ASP A 344 29.65 -7.31 3.99
C ASP A 344 29.18 -8.23 2.87
N ALA A 345 29.19 -9.55 3.08
CA ALA A 345 28.68 -10.51 2.11
C ALA A 345 27.19 -10.35 1.84
N VAL A 346 26.38 -10.16 2.89
CA VAL A 346 24.92 -9.97 2.78
C VAL A 346 24.58 -8.64 2.11
N ARG A 347 25.28 -7.56 2.47
CA ARG A 347 25.15 -6.24 1.85
C ARG A 347 25.48 -6.27 0.36
N LYS A 348 26.60 -6.91 0.01
CA LYS A 348 27.00 -7.09 -1.38
C LYS A 348 25.98 -7.91 -2.16
N PHE A 349 25.42 -8.97 -1.58
CA PHE A 349 24.34 -9.75 -2.20
C PHE A 349 23.08 -8.90 -2.40
N GLY A 350 22.71 -8.07 -1.44
CA GLY A 350 21.57 -7.16 -1.51
C GLY A 350 21.82 -5.86 -2.28
N GLU A 351 22.94 -5.75 -2.99
CA GLU A 351 23.34 -4.56 -3.77
C GLU A 351 23.19 -3.25 -2.98
N ARG A 352 23.76 -3.23 -1.77
CA ARG A 352 23.76 -2.06 -0.88
C ARG A 352 25.11 -1.85 -0.21
N SER A 353 25.48 -0.59 -0.01
CA SER A 353 26.67 -0.16 0.75
C SER A 353 26.38 0.03 2.24
N ASP A 354 25.17 0.46 2.57
CA ASP A 354 24.81 0.95 3.90
C ASP A 354 23.74 0.10 4.61
N ARG A 355 23.46 0.44 5.88
CA ARG A 355 22.35 -0.14 6.63
C ARG A 355 21.03 0.20 5.94
N MET A 356 20.10 -0.74 5.95
CA MET A 356 18.75 -0.47 5.45
C MET A 356 17.98 0.39 6.45
N GLU A 357 17.44 1.51 6.02
CA GLU A 357 16.56 2.32 6.85
C GLU A 357 15.16 1.70 6.86
N VAL A 358 14.68 1.31 8.04
CA VAL A 358 13.29 0.86 8.21
C VAL A 358 12.43 2.10 8.48
N LYS A 359 11.74 2.59 7.45
CA LYS A 359 10.87 3.76 7.56
C LYS A 359 9.60 3.40 8.31
N ILE A 360 9.48 3.92 9.53
CA ILE A 360 8.29 3.77 10.38
C ILE A 360 7.51 5.08 10.29
N ASN A 361 6.28 5.04 9.80
CA ASN A 361 5.39 6.20 9.84
C ASN A 361 4.77 6.29 11.24
N ASP A 362 5.40 7.05 12.14
CA ASP A 362 4.85 7.37 13.46
C ASP A 362 3.68 8.37 13.30
N SER A 363 2.45 7.88 13.12
CA SER A 363 1.27 8.73 13.24
C SER A 363 0.80 8.79 14.70
N ASN A 364 0.46 10.01 15.16
CA ASN A 364 0.26 10.35 16.58
C ASN A 364 -1.06 9.86 17.23
N LYS A 365 -1.71 8.80 16.72
CA LYS A 365 -2.93 8.20 17.32
C LYS A 365 -3.05 6.71 17.00
N VAL A 366 -2.14 5.90 17.55
CA VAL A 366 -2.00 4.48 17.20
C VAL A 366 -1.86 3.67 18.50
N THR A 367 -2.68 2.64 18.69
CA THR A 367 -2.56 1.70 19.83
C THR A 367 -1.24 0.93 19.73
N PRO A 368 -0.65 0.42 20.84
CA PRO A 368 0.59 -0.36 20.79
C PRO A 368 0.58 -1.50 19.77
N LEU A 369 -0.54 -2.23 19.69
CA LEU A 369 -0.76 -3.30 18.71
C LEU A 369 -0.70 -2.78 17.27
N SER A 370 -1.43 -1.71 16.97
CA SER A 370 -1.47 -1.12 15.63
C SER A 370 -0.11 -0.55 15.19
N ALA A 371 0.68 -0.04 16.14
CA ALA A 371 2.04 0.42 15.91
C ALA A 371 2.97 -0.75 15.57
N LEU A 372 2.91 -1.83 16.35
CA LEU A 372 3.70 -3.03 16.13
C LEU A 372 3.37 -3.71 14.79
N VAL A 373 2.09 -3.72 14.40
CA VAL A 373 1.65 -4.16 13.07
C VAL A 373 2.27 -3.31 11.96
N ALA A 374 2.17 -1.97 12.05
CA ALA A 374 2.74 -1.07 11.05
C ALA A 374 4.27 -1.24 10.93
N LYS A 375 4.96 -1.39 12.07
CA LYS A 375 6.40 -1.68 12.14
C LYS A 375 6.76 -3.02 11.51
N SER A 376 5.96 -4.07 11.74
CA SER A 376 6.16 -5.37 11.11
C SER A 376 6.00 -5.31 9.58
N ARG A 377 5.06 -4.50 9.06
CA ARG A 377 4.95 -4.24 7.60
C ARG A 377 6.16 -3.49 7.05
N ALA A 378 6.65 -2.50 7.79
CA ALA A 378 7.86 -1.78 7.41
C ALA A 378 9.09 -2.72 7.36
N LEU A 379 9.17 -3.66 8.32
CA LEU A 379 10.17 -4.73 8.31
C LEU A 379 10.04 -5.62 7.07
N GLU A 380 8.84 -6.09 6.73
CA GLU A 380 8.61 -6.91 5.53
C GLU A 380 9.09 -6.20 4.26
N LEU A 381 8.77 -4.92 4.11
CA LEU A 381 9.19 -4.11 2.97
C LEU A 381 10.71 -3.93 2.91
N ALA A 382 11.34 -3.61 4.04
CA ALA A 382 12.79 -3.45 4.14
C ALA A 382 13.52 -4.77 3.86
N ALA A 383 12.98 -5.89 4.35
CA ALA A 383 13.56 -7.23 4.25
C ALA A 383 13.31 -7.93 2.89
N ARG A 384 12.80 -7.19 1.88
CA ARG A 384 12.88 -7.60 0.46
C ARG A 384 14.33 -7.75 0.00
N ARG A 385 15.24 -6.99 0.61
CA ARG A 385 16.69 -7.22 0.55
C ARG A 385 17.14 -7.82 1.88
N PRO A 386 18.04 -8.81 1.91
CA PRO A 386 18.32 -9.49 3.15
C PRO A 386 19.02 -8.59 4.20
N LEU A 387 18.58 -8.72 5.45
CA LEU A 387 19.03 -7.92 6.59
C LEU A 387 19.79 -8.79 7.61
N VAL A 388 20.81 -8.23 8.24
CA VAL A 388 21.58 -8.91 9.30
C VAL A 388 21.09 -8.51 10.67
N VAL A 389 20.75 -9.51 11.49
CA VAL A 389 20.21 -9.36 12.84
C VAL A 389 21.27 -9.79 13.86
N GLY A 390 21.68 -8.91 14.77
CA GLY A 390 22.50 -9.28 15.91
C GLY A 390 21.65 -9.83 17.04
N VAL A 391 21.97 -11.03 17.54
CA VAL A 391 21.22 -11.70 18.61
C VAL A 391 21.98 -11.58 19.94
N PHE A 392 21.28 -11.02 20.93
CA PHE A 392 21.82 -10.71 22.25
C PHE A 392 20.96 -11.36 23.34
N GLN A 393 21.61 -11.76 24.42
CA GLN A 393 21.02 -12.30 25.64
C GLN A 393 21.75 -11.70 26.84
N ASN A 394 21.06 -10.82 27.57
CA ASN A 394 21.50 -10.20 28.83
C ASN A 394 22.80 -9.39 28.76
N GLN A 395 23.13 -8.84 27.59
CA GLN A 395 24.21 -7.86 27.45
C GLN A 395 23.73 -6.43 27.70
N SER A 396 24.67 -5.52 28.00
CA SER A 396 24.39 -4.11 28.16
C SER A 396 24.01 -3.42 26.86
N PHE A 397 23.24 -2.33 26.97
CA PHE A 397 22.91 -1.49 25.81
C PHE A 397 24.17 -0.94 25.15
N ASP A 398 25.17 -0.52 25.93
CA ASP A 398 26.45 -0.05 25.41
C ASP A 398 27.16 -1.12 24.56
N PHE A 399 27.18 -2.37 25.03
CA PHE A 399 27.77 -3.47 24.26
C PHE A 399 26.98 -3.73 22.98
N ILE A 400 25.65 -3.71 23.04
CA ILE A 400 24.79 -3.92 21.88
C ILE A 400 25.03 -2.82 20.84
N GLN A 401 24.99 -1.55 21.26
CA GLN A 401 25.28 -0.38 20.42
C GLN A 401 26.68 -0.49 19.81
N GLU A 402 27.68 -0.85 20.60
CA GLU A 402 29.04 -1.06 20.12
C GLU A 402 29.11 -2.16 19.03
N MET A 403 28.41 -3.29 19.21
CA MET A 403 28.36 -4.35 18.21
C MET A 403 27.61 -3.92 16.95
N VAL A 404 26.51 -3.17 17.09
CA VAL A 404 25.77 -2.57 15.97
C VAL A 404 26.70 -1.70 15.13
N ASP A 405 27.46 -0.81 15.77
CA ASP A 405 28.36 0.13 15.12
C ASP A 405 29.61 -0.51 14.54
N LYS A 406 30.24 -1.40 15.30
CA LYS A 406 31.42 -2.11 14.81
C LYS A 406 31.07 -3.05 13.66
N CYS A 407 29.98 -3.80 13.74
CA CYS A 407 29.68 -4.84 12.76
C CYS A 407 28.80 -4.35 11.60
N GLY A 408 28.08 -3.24 11.77
CA GLY A 408 27.16 -2.73 10.75
C GLY A 408 25.82 -3.49 10.71
N LEU A 409 25.34 -3.97 11.86
CA LEU A 409 24.07 -4.71 11.97
C LEU A 409 22.88 -3.85 11.52
N ASP A 410 21.88 -4.46 10.89
CA ASP A 410 20.66 -3.78 10.45
C ASP A 410 19.56 -3.79 11.53
N LEU A 411 19.56 -4.81 12.37
CA LEU A 411 18.56 -5.07 13.40
C LEU A 411 19.22 -5.70 14.62
N VAL A 412 18.58 -5.57 15.79
CA VAL A 412 18.93 -6.32 16.99
C VAL A 412 17.79 -7.26 17.39
N GLN A 413 18.11 -8.39 18.00
CA GLN A 413 17.15 -9.31 18.61
C GLN A 413 17.52 -9.47 20.08
N LEU A 414 16.58 -9.19 20.96
CA LEU A 414 16.75 -9.29 22.41
C LEU A 414 16.06 -10.55 22.95
N SER A 415 16.87 -11.49 23.39
CA SER A 415 16.45 -12.68 24.14
C SER A 415 16.70 -12.47 25.63
N THR A 416 15.86 -13.05 26.47
CA THR A 416 16.01 -13.02 27.93
C THR A 416 16.35 -14.41 28.45
N ASP A 417 16.89 -14.50 29.66
CA ASP A 417 16.80 -15.71 30.46
C ASP A 417 15.72 -15.50 31.53
N ASN A 418 14.89 -16.52 31.77
CA ASN A 418 13.98 -16.53 32.91
C ASN A 418 14.82 -16.66 34.20
N LEU A 419 15.47 -15.58 34.62
CA LEU A 419 16.00 -15.45 35.97
C LEU A 419 14.81 -15.27 36.91
N ASP A 420 14.64 -16.21 37.84
CA ASP A 420 13.58 -16.20 38.85
C ASP A 420 13.36 -14.77 39.43
N ASN A 421 12.15 -14.25 39.24
CA ASN A 421 11.70 -12.89 39.63
C ASN A 421 11.99 -12.51 41.09
N ARG A 422 12.32 -13.47 41.96
CA ARG A 422 12.67 -13.21 43.38
C ARG A 422 14.09 -12.71 43.61
N THR A 423 15.01 -12.92 42.67
CA THR A 423 16.42 -12.54 42.86
C THR A 423 16.73 -11.15 42.26
N ALA A 424 16.01 -10.76 41.20
CA ALA A 424 16.19 -9.48 40.53
C ALA A 424 15.71 -8.28 41.37
N GLU A 425 14.63 -8.42 42.15
CA GLU A 425 14.07 -7.33 42.97
C GLU A 425 15.00 -6.84 44.10
N LEU A 426 15.91 -7.69 44.58
CA LEU A 426 16.86 -7.31 45.65
C LEU A 426 18.12 -6.61 45.13
N GLU A 427 18.51 -6.85 43.87
CA GLU A 427 19.63 -6.14 43.21
C GLU A 427 19.18 -4.85 42.49
N LEU A 428 17.89 -4.77 42.11
CA LEU A 428 17.25 -3.63 41.44
C LEU A 428 17.29 -2.31 42.21
N GLN A 429 17.56 -2.33 43.53
CA GLN A 429 17.65 -1.11 44.33
C GLN A 429 19.06 -0.50 44.42
N ARG A 430 20.12 -1.15 43.92
CA ARG A 430 21.50 -0.69 44.19
C ARG A 430 22.25 -0.03 43.04
N VAL A 431 21.88 -0.17 41.77
CA VAL A 431 22.64 0.51 40.71
C VAL A 431 21.77 0.98 39.55
N ARG A 432 21.11 2.13 39.70
CA ARG A 432 20.50 2.89 38.61
C ARG A 432 21.51 3.49 37.60
N ASN A 433 22.76 3.00 37.59
CA ASN A 433 23.88 3.50 36.79
C ASN A 433 24.73 2.38 36.12
N LEU A 434 24.27 1.12 36.08
CA LEU A 434 24.94 0.05 35.33
C LEU A 434 23.94 -0.58 34.35
N TRP A 435 24.07 -0.20 33.07
CA TRP A 435 23.12 -0.42 31.98
C TRP A 435 23.20 -1.85 31.39
N GLN A 436 23.09 -2.89 32.21
CA GLN A 436 23.02 -4.28 31.74
C GLN A 436 21.55 -4.74 31.58
N LEU A 437 21.21 -5.53 30.56
CA LEU A 437 19.92 -6.26 30.55
C LEU A 437 19.95 -7.40 31.59
N HIS A 438 19.00 -7.40 32.50
CA HIS A 438 18.89 -8.27 33.68
C HIS A 438 18.07 -9.54 33.42
N GLY A 439 17.45 -9.68 32.24
CA GLY A 439 16.70 -10.88 31.86
C GLY A 439 15.20 -10.79 32.14
N SER A 440 14.74 -9.78 32.89
CA SER A 440 13.34 -9.59 33.28
C SER A 440 12.64 -8.44 32.55
N GLU A 441 13.32 -7.76 31.63
CA GLU A 441 12.77 -6.62 30.92
C GLU A 441 11.60 -7.00 29.99
N GLY A 442 10.60 -6.12 29.91
CA GLY A 442 9.45 -6.30 29.04
C GLY A 442 9.75 -6.02 27.57
N MET A 443 8.71 -5.69 26.80
CA MET A 443 8.86 -5.38 25.36
C MET A 443 9.51 -4.01 25.12
N GLU A 444 9.42 -3.11 26.08
CA GLU A 444 9.99 -1.75 26.05
C GLU A 444 11.52 -1.72 25.93
N ALA A 445 12.21 -2.79 26.34
CA ALA A 445 13.66 -2.91 26.14
C ALA A 445 14.04 -2.93 24.65
N ALA A 446 13.13 -3.33 23.76
CA ALA A 446 13.31 -3.33 22.32
C ALA A 446 13.03 -1.95 21.69
N ASN A 447 13.33 -0.86 22.40
CA ASN A 447 13.22 0.49 21.86
C ASN A 447 14.42 0.81 20.95
N SER A 448 14.15 1.13 19.69
CA SER A 448 15.18 1.43 18.68
C SER A 448 16.12 2.60 19.05
N SER A 449 15.66 3.55 19.88
CA SER A 449 16.50 4.68 20.31
C SER A 449 17.67 4.26 21.19
N ASN A 450 17.62 3.07 21.81
CA ASN A 450 18.70 2.51 22.62
C ASN A 450 19.88 2.00 21.78
N PHE A 451 19.65 1.69 20.49
CA PHE A 451 20.61 0.97 19.63
C PHE A 451 20.90 1.68 18.30
N GLY A 452 20.11 2.69 17.95
CA GLY A 452 20.16 3.34 16.63
C GLY A 452 19.66 2.47 15.48
N VAL A 453 19.12 1.30 15.76
CA VAL A 453 18.52 0.35 14.79
C VAL A 453 17.27 -0.31 15.40
N PRO A 454 16.32 -0.80 14.58
CA PRO A 454 15.13 -1.46 15.10
C PRO A 454 15.44 -2.79 15.81
N ALA A 455 14.58 -3.15 16.76
CA ALA A 455 14.78 -4.30 17.63
C ALA A 455 13.61 -5.30 17.59
N LEU A 456 13.90 -6.58 17.46
CA LEU A 456 12.98 -7.69 17.67
C LEU A 456 13.00 -8.10 19.15
N ARG A 457 11.83 -8.44 19.70
CA ARG A 457 11.72 -9.02 21.04
C ARG A 457 11.39 -10.51 20.96
N VAL A 458 12.16 -11.33 21.66
CA VAL A 458 11.81 -12.74 21.88
C VAL A 458 10.89 -12.88 23.07
N VAL A 459 9.82 -13.65 22.91
CA VAL A 459 8.88 -14.06 23.96
C VAL A 459 9.03 -15.56 24.14
N ASP A 460 9.47 -15.95 25.33
CA ASP A 460 9.72 -17.34 25.67
C ASP A 460 8.40 -18.07 26.01
N ILE A 461 8.12 -19.16 25.30
CA ILE A 461 7.07 -20.13 25.61
C ILE A 461 7.71 -21.24 26.46
N GLU A 462 7.42 -21.21 27.75
CA GLU A 462 8.00 -22.13 28.74
C GLU A 462 7.38 -23.53 28.66
N LEU A 463 8.21 -24.54 28.39
CA LEU A 463 7.90 -25.95 28.47
C LEU A 463 8.25 -26.50 29.86
N GLY A 464 7.57 -27.55 30.30
CA GLY A 464 7.86 -28.30 31.51
C GLY A 464 9.27 -28.90 31.54
N SER A 465 9.69 -29.40 32.71
CA SER A 465 11.06 -29.90 32.92
C SER A 465 11.47 -31.12 32.07
N ASP A 466 10.50 -31.89 31.57
CA ASP A 466 10.71 -32.97 30.59
C ASP A 466 10.64 -32.47 29.13
N GLY A 467 10.42 -31.16 28.96
CA GLY A 467 10.14 -30.45 27.71
C GLY A 467 8.90 -30.97 26.99
N THR A 468 7.91 -31.46 27.73
CA THR A 468 6.50 -31.41 27.34
C THR A 468 5.89 -30.14 27.92
N GLU A 469 4.75 -29.68 27.44
CA GLU A 469 4.04 -28.59 28.11
C GLU A 469 3.66 -29.06 29.51
N GLU A 470 4.07 -28.32 30.55
CA GLU A 470 3.60 -28.60 31.90
C GLU A 470 2.07 -28.58 31.85
N GLU A 471 1.40 -29.61 32.37
CA GLU A 471 -0.04 -29.57 32.66
C GLU A 471 -0.31 -28.48 33.71
N LYS A 472 -0.18 -27.20 33.34
CA LYS A 472 -0.88 -26.11 34.02
C LYS A 472 -2.34 -26.34 33.70
N LYS A 473 -2.97 -27.16 34.53
CA LYS A 473 -4.36 -27.64 34.49
C LYS A 473 -5.46 -26.59 34.28
N ASP A 474 -5.11 -25.32 34.08
CA ASP A 474 -6.03 -24.18 34.06
C ASP A 474 -5.72 -23.09 33.00
N ARG A 475 -4.70 -23.21 32.13
CA ARG A 475 -4.38 -22.12 31.17
C ARG A 475 -4.40 -22.61 29.73
N SER A 476 -5.41 -22.19 28.98
CA SER A 476 -5.57 -22.53 27.56
C SER A 476 -4.56 -21.77 26.67
N SER A 477 -4.39 -22.20 25.42
CA SER A 477 -3.61 -21.48 24.40
C SER A 477 -4.08 -20.02 24.23
N MET A 478 -5.39 -19.80 24.41
CA MET A 478 -6.04 -18.49 24.39
C MET A 478 -5.60 -17.59 25.54
N ASP A 479 -5.50 -18.14 26.75
CA ASP A 479 -5.09 -17.40 27.94
C ASP A 479 -3.62 -16.97 27.85
N THR A 480 -2.78 -17.84 27.27
CA THR A 480 -1.37 -17.53 27.01
C THR A 480 -1.24 -16.43 25.94
N ALA A 481 -2.03 -16.52 24.86
CA ALA A 481 -2.08 -15.49 23.83
C ALA A 481 -2.53 -14.12 24.39
N ALA A 482 -3.60 -14.10 25.20
CA ALA A 482 -4.09 -12.89 25.84
C ALA A 482 -3.07 -12.27 26.80
N ALA A 483 -2.35 -13.10 27.57
CA ALA A 483 -1.27 -12.64 28.43
C ALA A 483 -0.15 -11.95 27.63
N ILE A 484 0.29 -12.55 26.52
CA ILE A 484 1.32 -11.96 25.65
C ILE A 484 0.82 -10.62 25.09
N LEU A 485 -0.41 -10.57 24.58
CA LEU A 485 -0.99 -9.33 24.03
C LEU A 485 -1.09 -8.20 25.04
N SER A 486 -1.36 -8.51 26.31
CA SER A 486 -1.42 -7.51 27.38
C SER A 486 -0.08 -6.83 27.66
N THR A 487 1.04 -7.44 27.22
CA THR A 487 2.40 -6.92 27.39
C THR A 487 2.93 -6.20 26.15
N VAL A 488 2.14 -6.13 25.07
CA VAL A 488 2.55 -5.50 23.81
C VAL A 488 2.75 -4.00 23.99
N THR A 489 3.97 -3.55 23.71
CA THR A 489 4.32 -2.12 23.57
C THR A 489 4.50 -1.76 22.10
N SER A 490 4.58 -0.45 21.82
CA SER A 490 4.92 0.07 20.50
C SER A 490 6.39 -0.05 20.16
N ASP A 491 7.27 -0.43 21.09
CA ASP A 491 8.71 -0.36 20.93
C ASP A 491 9.29 -1.34 19.91
N PRO A 492 9.03 -2.68 20.01
CA PRO A 492 9.63 -3.65 19.09
C PRO A 492 9.18 -3.44 17.64
N ILE A 493 9.99 -3.91 16.69
CA ILE A 493 9.63 -3.95 15.27
C ILE A 493 8.83 -5.21 14.92
N ALA A 494 9.06 -6.30 15.65
CA ALA A 494 8.38 -7.59 15.54
C ALA A 494 8.61 -8.42 16.82
N ILE A 495 7.73 -9.38 17.06
CA ILE A 495 7.86 -10.36 18.15
C ILE A 495 8.18 -11.73 17.57
N LEU A 496 9.07 -12.45 18.24
CA LEU A 496 9.45 -13.82 17.94
C LEU A 496 9.08 -14.73 19.12
N LEU A 497 8.31 -15.79 18.86
CA LEU A 497 7.94 -16.79 19.86
C LEU A 497 8.95 -17.94 19.79
N ASP A 498 9.70 -18.19 20.86
CA ASP A 498 10.67 -19.28 20.95
C ASP A 498 10.39 -20.16 22.17
N THR A 499 10.90 -21.40 22.18
CA THR A 499 10.72 -22.30 23.31
C THR A 499 11.84 -22.16 24.33
N SER A 500 11.46 -22.19 25.61
CA SER A 500 12.39 -22.35 26.74
C SER A 500 12.01 -23.58 27.56
N ILE A 501 12.98 -24.22 28.22
CA ILE A 501 12.73 -25.36 29.13
C ILE A 501 12.86 -24.87 30.56
N LYS A 502 11.84 -25.13 31.37
CA LYS A 502 11.82 -24.78 32.79
C LYS A 502 13.00 -25.40 33.55
N GLY A 503 13.77 -24.55 34.22
CA GLY A 503 14.93 -24.97 35.02
C GLY A 503 16.22 -25.19 34.21
N ASP A 504 16.22 -24.98 32.89
CA ASP A 504 17.45 -25.03 32.10
C ASP A 504 18.32 -23.78 32.35
N LYS A 505 19.52 -24.00 32.90
CA LYS A 505 20.49 -22.95 33.25
C LYS A 505 21.29 -22.44 32.04
N HIS A 506 21.07 -23.01 30.85
CA HIS A 506 21.81 -22.66 29.63
C HIS A 506 21.28 -21.41 28.91
N GLY A 507 20.23 -20.77 29.44
CA GLY A 507 19.62 -19.56 28.87
C GLY A 507 18.59 -19.90 27.79
N GLY A 508 17.50 -19.12 27.71
CA GLY A 508 16.44 -19.33 26.73
C GLY A 508 16.96 -19.36 25.28
N GLY A 509 16.38 -20.24 24.46
CA GLY A 509 16.69 -20.41 23.04
C GLY A 509 17.43 -21.72 22.69
N GLY A 510 17.06 -22.32 21.56
CA GLY A 510 17.80 -23.45 20.97
C GLY A 510 17.59 -24.82 21.61
N THR A 511 16.46 -25.03 22.30
CA THR A 511 16.04 -26.31 22.91
C THR A 511 15.88 -27.45 21.88
N GLY A 512 15.65 -27.09 20.62
CA GLY A 512 15.31 -28.02 19.55
C GLY A 512 13.87 -28.56 19.63
N LYS A 513 13.06 -28.06 20.56
CA LYS A 513 11.67 -28.47 20.77
C LYS A 513 10.67 -27.44 20.24
N THR A 514 9.57 -27.92 19.69
CA THR A 514 8.40 -27.11 19.31
C THR A 514 7.48 -26.90 20.52
N PHE A 515 6.60 -25.90 20.44
CA PHE A 515 5.48 -25.68 21.37
C PHE A 515 4.15 -25.88 20.64
N ASP A 516 3.02 -25.86 21.36
CA ASP A 516 1.69 -25.83 20.76
C ASP A 516 1.49 -24.55 19.94
N TRP A 517 1.58 -24.69 18.61
CA TRP A 517 1.45 -23.57 17.70
C TRP A 517 0.05 -22.93 17.69
N THR A 518 -0.97 -23.51 18.32
CA THR A 518 -2.28 -22.86 18.49
C THR A 518 -2.17 -21.56 19.31
N ILE A 519 -1.12 -21.41 20.13
CA ILE A 519 -0.80 -20.14 20.81
C ILE A 519 -0.47 -19.07 19.78
N ALA A 520 0.40 -19.38 18.82
CA ALA A 520 0.78 -18.46 17.75
C ALA A 520 -0.40 -18.17 16.81
N GLU A 521 -1.20 -19.19 16.48
CA GLU A 521 -2.45 -19.01 15.74
C GLU A 521 -3.41 -18.04 16.44
N SER A 522 -3.61 -18.20 17.75
CA SER A 522 -4.49 -17.33 18.55
C SER A 522 -4.01 -15.88 18.56
N ILE A 523 -2.70 -15.65 18.73
CA ILE A 523 -2.11 -14.30 18.71
C ILE A 523 -2.32 -13.63 17.35
N GLN A 524 -2.10 -14.38 16.26
CA GLN A 524 -2.29 -13.85 14.91
C GLN A 524 -3.74 -13.58 14.56
N ASN A 525 -4.65 -14.46 14.99
CA ASN A 525 -6.08 -14.25 14.86
C ASN A 525 -6.50 -12.93 15.52
N MET A 526 -5.85 -12.53 16.62
CA MET A 526 -6.06 -11.22 17.27
C MET A 526 -5.34 -10.04 16.57
N GLY A 527 -4.74 -10.27 15.40
CA GLY A 527 -4.18 -9.24 14.53
C GLY A 527 -2.70 -8.93 14.74
N LEU A 528 -1.98 -9.68 15.58
CA LEU A 528 -0.56 -9.47 15.84
C LEU A 528 0.33 -10.40 14.98
N PRO A 529 1.17 -9.87 14.06
CA PRO A 529 2.16 -10.68 13.36
C PRO A 529 3.22 -11.23 14.31
N VAL A 530 3.44 -12.54 14.26
CA VAL A 530 4.49 -13.21 15.04
C VAL A 530 5.43 -14.02 14.15
N ILE A 531 6.70 -14.05 14.56
CA ILE A 531 7.70 -14.97 14.01
C ILE A 531 7.72 -16.21 14.90
N ILE A 532 7.56 -17.40 14.33
CA ILE A 532 7.66 -18.65 15.08
C ILE A 532 9.09 -19.19 14.99
N ALA A 533 9.67 -19.52 16.14
CA ALA A 533 10.93 -20.23 16.29
C ALA A 533 10.72 -21.52 17.12
N GLY A 534 11.80 -22.13 17.60
CA GLY A 534 11.75 -23.32 18.45
C GLY A 534 11.50 -24.62 17.69
N GLY A 535 12.53 -25.44 17.52
CA GLY A 535 12.39 -26.82 16.99
C GLY A 535 11.93 -26.94 15.53
N LEU A 536 11.95 -25.86 14.73
CA LEU A 536 11.61 -25.93 13.32
C LEU A 536 12.67 -26.68 12.51
N THR A 537 12.23 -27.54 11.59
CA THR A 537 13.03 -28.43 10.75
C THR A 537 12.44 -28.54 9.34
N PRO A 538 13.17 -29.07 8.35
CA PRO A 538 12.60 -29.33 7.03
C PRO A 538 11.36 -30.23 7.03
N ASP A 539 11.22 -31.10 8.03
CA ASP A 539 10.15 -32.10 8.11
C ASP A 539 8.83 -31.50 8.64
N ASN A 540 8.90 -30.51 9.54
CA ASN A 540 7.73 -29.92 10.18
C ASN A 540 7.35 -28.52 9.65
N ILE A 541 8.20 -27.90 8.82
CA ILE A 541 7.97 -26.52 8.38
C ILE A 541 6.72 -26.36 7.50
N GLY A 542 6.37 -27.40 6.74
CA GLY A 542 5.17 -27.39 5.91
C GLY A 542 3.89 -27.31 6.76
N GLU A 543 3.87 -28.02 7.89
CA GLU A 543 2.76 -28.00 8.85
C GLU A 543 2.69 -26.66 9.58
N ALA A 544 3.83 -26.18 10.10
CA ALA A 544 3.92 -24.90 10.80
C ALA A 544 3.38 -23.75 9.93
N VAL A 545 3.82 -23.69 8.66
CA VAL A 545 3.39 -22.66 7.72
C VAL A 545 1.96 -22.88 7.23
N GLY A 546 1.58 -24.12 6.94
CA GLY A 546 0.27 -24.44 6.39
C GLY A 546 -0.88 -24.17 7.38
N ASN A 547 -0.69 -24.62 8.63
CA ASN A 547 -1.72 -24.56 9.67
C ASN A 547 -1.76 -23.19 10.34
N VAL A 548 -0.59 -22.68 10.75
CA VAL A 548 -0.50 -21.49 11.60
C VAL A 548 -0.37 -20.22 10.78
N ARG A 549 0.24 -20.34 9.59
CA ARG A 549 0.53 -19.21 8.69
C ARG A 549 1.21 -18.07 9.43
N PRO A 550 2.36 -18.27 10.09
CA PRO A 550 3.00 -17.20 10.85
C PRO A 550 3.49 -16.08 9.93
N PHE A 551 3.52 -14.83 10.40
CA PHE A 551 4.14 -13.70 9.68
C PHE A 551 5.56 -14.04 9.22
N GLY A 552 6.33 -14.68 10.10
CA GLY A 552 7.63 -15.23 9.75
C GLY A 552 7.98 -16.52 10.48
N ILE A 553 9.06 -17.14 10.03
CA ILE A 553 9.65 -18.33 10.66
C ILE A 553 11.13 -18.08 10.94
N ASP A 554 11.64 -18.64 12.03
CA ASP A 554 13.06 -18.60 12.40
C ASP A 554 13.60 -20.00 12.67
N VAL A 555 14.75 -20.32 12.07
CA VAL A 555 15.43 -21.60 12.29
C VAL A 555 16.91 -21.42 12.57
N ALA A 556 17.41 -22.15 13.56
CA ALA A 556 18.82 -22.28 13.86
C ALA A 556 19.29 -23.74 13.67
N GLY A 557 19.10 -24.58 14.69
CA GLY A 557 19.64 -25.95 14.75
C GLY A 557 19.01 -26.95 13.77
N GLY A 558 17.75 -26.76 13.37
CA GLY A 558 17.07 -27.71 12.47
C GLY A 558 17.65 -27.77 11.05
N VAL A 559 18.47 -26.79 10.67
CA VAL A 559 19.15 -26.71 9.36
C VAL A 559 20.68 -26.77 9.50
N GLU A 560 21.18 -27.31 10.61
CA GLU A 560 22.60 -27.45 10.88
C GLU A 560 23.11 -28.88 10.61
N ALA A 561 24.37 -28.96 10.18
CA ALA A 561 25.18 -30.19 10.22
C ALA A 561 25.84 -30.37 11.60
N GLY A 562 26.17 -29.24 12.24
CA GLY A 562 26.63 -29.13 13.62
C GLY A 562 26.46 -27.69 14.12
N PRO A 563 26.62 -27.42 15.43
CA PRO A 563 26.39 -26.08 15.97
C PRO A 563 27.15 -24.99 15.21
N GLY A 564 26.42 -24.05 14.60
CA GLY A 564 26.99 -22.94 13.84
C GLY A 564 27.43 -23.26 12.41
N VAL A 565 27.25 -24.51 11.94
CA VAL A 565 27.57 -24.95 10.57
C VAL A 565 26.29 -25.35 9.86
N LYS A 566 25.88 -24.58 8.85
CA LYS A 566 24.64 -24.85 8.12
C LYS A 566 24.81 -26.04 7.17
N ASP A 567 23.79 -26.88 7.14
CA ASP A 567 23.66 -27.95 6.14
C ASP A 567 22.92 -27.37 4.94
N VAL A 568 23.59 -27.31 3.80
CA VAL A 568 23.06 -26.68 2.58
C VAL A 568 21.76 -27.35 2.14
N ASP A 569 21.67 -28.68 2.20
CA ASP A 569 20.50 -29.42 1.75
C ASP A 569 19.32 -29.22 2.70
N LYS A 570 19.55 -29.27 4.02
CA LYS A 570 18.50 -29.01 5.02
C LYS A 570 18.01 -27.57 4.91
N LEU A 571 18.91 -26.61 4.76
CA LEU A 571 18.56 -25.20 4.61
C LEU A 571 17.70 -24.97 3.36
N GLN A 572 18.09 -25.52 2.21
CA GLN A 572 17.31 -25.41 0.98
C GLN A 572 15.94 -26.09 1.10
N LYS A 573 15.87 -27.29 1.70
CA LYS A 573 14.60 -27.99 1.95
C LYS A 573 13.71 -27.21 2.89
N PHE A 574 14.26 -26.62 3.95
CA PHE A 574 13.51 -25.81 4.89
C PHE A 574 12.89 -24.58 4.20
N ILE A 575 13.71 -23.79 3.52
CA ILE A 575 13.25 -22.57 2.87
C ILE A 575 12.28 -22.90 1.71
N GLY A 576 12.59 -23.93 0.92
CA GLY A 576 11.71 -24.41 -0.14
C GLY A 576 10.38 -24.93 0.38
N GLY A 577 10.40 -25.71 1.46
CA GLY A 577 9.21 -26.23 2.15
C GLY A 577 8.34 -25.11 2.70
N ALA A 578 8.94 -24.13 3.39
CA ALA A 578 8.25 -22.95 3.88
C ALA A 578 7.59 -22.15 2.75
N LYS A 579 8.32 -21.85 1.67
CA LYS A 579 7.78 -21.11 0.52
C LYS A 579 6.66 -21.87 -0.18
N LYS A 580 6.83 -23.18 -0.37
CA LYS A 580 5.81 -24.03 -0.97
C LYS A 580 4.54 -24.04 -0.12
N ALA A 581 4.68 -24.26 1.18
CA ALA A 581 3.55 -24.25 2.12
C ALA A 581 2.89 -22.87 2.19
N ALA A 582 3.65 -21.76 2.15
CA ALA A 582 3.10 -20.41 2.12
C ALA A 582 2.28 -20.17 0.83
N VAL A 583 2.78 -20.64 -0.32
CA VAL A 583 2.04 -20.58 -1.58
C VAL A 583 0.79 -21.46 -1.53
N GLU A 584 0.87 -22.68 -1.01
CA GLU A 584 -0.28 -23.58 -0.89
C GLU A 584 -1.34 -23.02 0.08
N ALA A 585 -0.91 -22.51 1.24
CA ALA A 585 -1.77 -21.82 2.19
C ALA A 585 -2.44 -20.60 1.55
N SER A 586 -1.75 -19.89 0.63
CA SER A 586 -2.30 -18.76 -0.12
C SER A 586 -3.29 -19.16 -1.23
N LYS A 587 -3.29 -20.41 -1.73
CA LYS A 587 -4.23 -20.89 -2.76
C LYS A 587 -5.65 -21.13 -2.21
N GLY A 588 -5.77 -21.29 -0.90
CA GLY A 588 -7.06 -21.31 -0.19
C GLY A 588 -7.63 -19.92 0.06
N PHE A 589 -7.02 -18.88 -0.51
CA PHE A 589 -7.48 -17.50 -0.53
C PHE A 589 -7.69 -17.04 -1.98
#